data_AF-A0A379S199-F1
#
_entry.id   AF-A0A379S199-F1
#
_cell.length_a   1.000
_cell.length_b   1.000
_cell.length_c   1.000
_cell.angle_alpha   90.00
_cell.angle_beta   90.00
_cell.angle_gamma   90.00
#
_symmetry.space_group_name_H-M   'P 1'
#
loop_
_entity.id
_entity.type
_entity.pdbx_description
1 polymer ?
#
loop_
_entity_poly.entity_id
_entity_poly.type
_entity_poly.pdbx_seq_one_letter_code
_entity_poly.pdbx_strand_id
1 'polypeptide(L)'
;MKKHVIAVMIITVFSESVYAESTLFIPDFSPDSVTTSLSAGVLNGKSRELVYDIDTGRKLSQLDWKIKNVAILQGDLSWDPYSFVTLNARGWTSLASGSGHMVDRDWMNSEQSGWTDRSIHPDTSVNHANEYDLNVKGWLLQGDNFKAGVTAGYQETRFSWTARGWVL
;
A
#
# COMPACT_ATOMS: atom_id res chain seq x y z
N MET A 1 -17.94 -11.22 48.88
CA MET A 1 -16.58 -11.81 48.85
C MET A 1 -16.20 -12.02 47.39
N LYS A 2 -15.27 -11.21 46.85
CA LYS A 2 -14.84 -11.28 45.44
C LYS A 2 -13.84 -12.43 45.28
N LYS A 3 -14.09 -13.37 44.37
CA LYS A 3 -13.14 -14.44 44.02
C LYS A 3 -12.22 -13.92 42.92
N HIS A 4 -10.91 -13.87 43.19
CA HIS A 4 -9.90 -13.62 42.17
C HIS A 4 -9.43 -14.97 41.63
N VAL A 5 -9.55 -15.17 40.32
CA VAL A 5 -8.98 -16.31 39.60
C VAL A 5 -7.68 -15.82 38.99
N ILE A 6 -6.57 -16.39 39.42
CA ILE A 6 -5.25 -16.17 38.82
C ILE A 6 -5.05 -17.31 37.82
N ALA A 7 -5.02 -16.98 36.53
CA ALA A 7 -4.64 -17.91 35.49
C ALA A 7 -3.10 -17.93 35.39
N VAL A 8 -2.50 -19.03 35.83
CA VAL A 8 -1.06 -19.29 35.65
C VAL A 8 -0.88 -19.94 34.28
N MET A 9 -0.32 -19.19 33.32
CA MET A 9 0.15 -19.73 32.05
C MET A 9 1.47 -20.47 32.30
N ILE A 10 1.43 -21.81 32.27
CA ILE A 10 2.62 -22.63 32.22
C ILE A 10 3.12 -22.61 30.78
N ILE A 11 4.25 -21.94 30.55
CA ILE A 11 5.01 -22.07 29.31
C ILE A 11 5.85 -23.34 29.44
N THR A 12 5.33 -24.45 28.92
CA THR A 12 6.11 -25.67 28.74
C THR A 12 7.05 -25.48 27.56
N VAL A 13 8.34 -25.29 27.87
CA VAL A 13 9.41 -25.37 26.87
C VAL A 13 9.70 -26.85 26.63
N PHE A 14 9.18 -27.39 25.52
CA PHE A 14 9.63 -28.70 25.03
C PHE A 14 10.97 -28.51 24.31
N SER A 15 12.05 -28.99 24.92
CA SER A 15 13.33 -29.18 24.24
C SER A 15 13.35 -30.57 23.62
N GLU A 16 12.69 -30.75 22.47
CA GLU A 16 12.91 -31.93 21.65
C GLU A 16 14.08 -31.66 20.69
N SER A 17 15.08 -32.53 20.74
CA SER A 17 16.12 -32.62 19.71
C SER A 17 15.49 -33.20 18.44
N VAL A 18 15.03 -32.33 17.56
CA VAL A 18 14.60 -32.72 16.21
C VAL A 18 15.86 -33.08 15.41
N TYR A 19 16.03 -34.37 15.12
CA TYR A 19 16.96 -34.79 14.08
C TYR A 19 16.34 -34.39 12.74
N ALA A 20 16.86 -33.32 12.13
CA ALA A 20 16.52 -32.96 10.77
C ALA A 20 17.13 -34.01 9.84
N GLU A 21 16.31 -34.90 9.30
CA GLU A 21 16.64 -35.58 8.05
C GLU A 21 16.90 -34.49 7.01
N SER A 22 18.00 -34.58 6.25
CA SER A 22 18.33 -33.60 5.22
C SER A 22 17.33 -33.75 4.06
N THR A 23 16.13 -33.20 4.20
CA THR A 23 15.24 -33.01 3.06
C THR A 23 15.91 -32.02 2.13
N LEU A 24 16.31 -32.48 0.94
CA LEU A 24 16.81 -31.59 -0.09
C LEU A 24 15.67 -30.66 -0.51
N PHE A 25 15.75 -29.38 -0.13
CA PHE A 25 14.85 -28.35 -0.62
C PHE A 25 15.28 -27.96 -2.03
N ILE A 26 14.81 -28.72 -3.02
CA ILE A 26 14.96 -28.36 -4.42
C ILE A 26 13.80 -27.43 -4.79
N PRO A 27 14.06 -26.19 -5.21
CA PRO A 27 13.00 -25.29 -5.64
C PRO A 27 12.30 -25.83 -6.90
N ASP A 28 10.98 -25.65 -6.95
CA ASP A 28 10.15 -26.08 -8.08
C ASP A 28 10.25 -25.08 -9.24
N PHE A 29 10.90 -25.51 -10.34
CA PHE A 29 11.01 -24.75 -11.59
C PHE A 29 10.05 -25.24 -12.68
N SER A 30 9.06 -26.06 -12.34
CA SER A 30 8.03 -26.47 -13.30
C SER A 30 7.21 -25.26 -13.77
N PRO A 31 6.67 -25.27 -15.00
CA PRO A 31 5.80 -24.21 -15.47
C PRO A 31 4.57 -23.98 -14.56
N ASP A 32 4.10 -25.04 -13.89
CA ASP A 32 2.92 -25.01 -13.03
C ASP A 32 3.16 -24.27 -11.70
N SER A 33 4.43 -24.09 -11.29
CA SER A 33 4.79 -23.30 -10.10
C SER A 33 4.75 -21.79 -10.34
N VAL A 34 4.54 -21.35 -11.58
CA VAL A 34 4.52 -19.95 -11.98
C VAL A 34 3.10 -19.54 -12.39
N THR A 35 2.58 -18.51 -11.74
CA THR A 35 1.29 -17.89 -12.07
C THR A 35 1.51 -16.48 -12.58
N THR A 36 0.78 -16.12 -13.64
CA THR A 36 0.81 -14.78 -14.25
C THR A 36 -0.61 -14.28 -14.42
N SER A 37 -0.81 -12.98 -14.19
CA SER A 37 -2.07 -12.31 -14.50
C SER A 37 -1.85 -10.92 -15.06
N LEU A 38 -2.74 -10.52 -15.96
CA LEU A 38 -2.81 -9.18 -16.55
C LEU A 38 -4.25 -8.69 -16.45
N SER A 39 -4.44 -7.48 -15.94
CA SER A 39 -5.75 -6.86 -15.76
C SER A 39 -5.70 -5.37 -16.04
N ALA A 40 -6.87 -4.77 -16.31
CA ALA A 40 -7.02 -3.34 -16.49
C ALA A 40 -8.11 -2.82 -15.55
N GLY A 41 -7.99 -1.57 -15.14
CA GLY A 41 -8.89 -0.98 -14.16
C GLY A 41 -8.85 0.54 -14.12
N VAL A 42 -9.43 1.09 -13.06
CA VAL A 42 -9.56 2.52 -12.87
C VAL A 42 -9.03 2.90 -11.48
N LEU A 43 -8.11 3.85 -11.45
CA LEU A 43 -7.52 4.41 -10.25
C LEU A 43 -8.26 5.69 -9.83
N ASN A 44 -8.63 5.72 -8.55
CA ASN A 44 -9.15 6.89 -7.87
C ASN A 44 -8.35 7.10 -6.57
N GLY A 45 -8.16 8.34 -6.15
CA GLY A 45 -7.34 8.63 -4.99
C GLY A 45 -7.32 10.09 -4.59
N LYS A 46 -6.78 10.35 -3.39
CA LYS A 46 -6.55 11.70 -2.89
C LYS A 46 -5.26 11.74 -2.07
N SER A 47 -4.37 12.66 -2.40
CA SER A 47 -3.19 13.01 -1.62
C SER A 47 -3.36 14.37 -0.97
N ARG A 48 -2.66 14.59 0.15
CA ARG A 48 -2.60 15.87 0.84
C ARG A 48 -1.15 16.29 0.98
N GLU A 49 -0.85 17.47 0.48
CA GLU A 49 0.40 18.17 0.75
C GLU A 49 0.12 19.19 1.85
N LEU A 50 0.94 19.21 2.89
CA LEU A 50 0.68 19.96 4.12
C LEU A 50 1.92 20.76 4.49
N VAL A 51 1.71 22.02 4.85
CA VAL A 51 2.74 22.89 5.43
C VAL A 51 2.34 23.24 6.85
N TYR A 52 3.27 23.05 7.77
CA TYR A 52 3.11 23.36 9.19
C TYR A 52 4.13 24.39 9.64
N ASP A 53 3.69 25.24 10.57
CA ASP A 53 4.55 26.08 11.36
C ASP A 53 5.37 25.21 12.33
N ILE A 54 6.69 25.34 12.30
CA ILE A 54 7.60 24.46 13.05
C ILE A 54 7.59 24.74 14.55
N ASP A 55 7.28 25.98 14.96
CA ASP A 55 7.35 26.40 16.35
C ASP A 55 6.05 26.06 17.09
N THR A 56 4.92 26.23 16.42
CA THR A 56 3.58 26.07 17.01
C THR A 56 2.89 24.77 16.60
N GLY A 57 3.38 24.07 15.56
CA GLY A 57 2.72 22.90 14.98
C GLY A 57 1.41 23.24 14.25
N ARG A 58 1.12 24.53 14.04
CA ARG A 58 -0.11 24.99 13.40
C ARG A 58 -0.05 24.73 11.90
N LYS A 59 -1.14 24.23 11.32
CA LYS A 59 -1.25 24.07 9.86
C LYS A 59 -1.30 25.45 9.18
N LEU A 60 -0.43 25.66 8.20
CA LEU A 60 -0.34 26.89 7.43
C LEU A 60 -0.98 26.76 6.05
N SER A 61 -0.73 25.66 5.36
CA SER A 61 -1.24 25.42 4.01
C SER A 61 -1.60 23.95 3.79
N GLN A 62 -2.56 23.69 2.91
CA GLN A 62 -2.97 22.34 2.52
C GLN A 62 -3.44 22.29 1.07
N LEU A 63 -2.72 21.53 0.24
CA LEU A 63 -3.14 21.20 -1.11
C LEU A 63 -3.74 19.79 -1.13
N ASP A 64 -5.00 19.72 -1.56
CA ASP A 64 -5.77 18.49 -1.73
C ASP A 64 -5.72 18.04 -3.20
N TRP A 65 -4.82 17.13 -3.55
CA TRP A 65 -4.67 16.58 -4.90
C TRP A 65 -5.54 15.34 -5.10
N LYS A 66 -6.47 15.34 -6.07
CA LYS A 66 -7.34 14.20 -6.40
C LYS A 66 -6.97 13.55 -7.73
N ILE A 67 -7.11 12.23 -7.79
CA ILE A 67 -7.09 11.39 -9.00
C ILE A 67 -8.53 11.00 -9.31
N LYS A 68 -9.00 11.26 -10.52
CA LYS A 68 -10.36 10.94 -10.96
C LYS A 68 -10.33 10.01 -12.17
N ASN A 69 -10.73 8.77 -11.93
CA ASN A 69 -10.95 7.75 -12.94
C ASN A 69 -9.81 7.58 -13.95
N VAL A 70 -8.57 7.44 -13.46
CA VAL A 70 -7.40 7.24 -14.34
C VAL A 70 -7.31 5.76 -14.73
N ALA A 71 -7.30 5.45 -16.03
CA ALA A 71 -7.17 4.09 -16.51
C ALA A 71 -5.76 3.53 -16.21
N ILE A 72 -5.71 2.31 -15.66
CA ILE A 72 -4.46 1.62 -15.30
C ILE A 72 -4.40 0.23 -15.94
N LEU A 73 -3.18 -0.22 -16.20
CA LEU A 73 -2.85 -1.60 -16.51
C LEU A 73 -2.09 -2.20 -15.33
N GLN A 74 -2.46 -3.40 -14.90
CA GLN A 74 -1.86 -4.10 -13.76
C GLN A 74 -1.37 -5.49 -14.18
N GLY A 75 -0.15 -5.84 -13.79
CA GLY A 75 0.44 -7.16 -13.93
C GLY A 75 0.79 -7.78 -12.57
N ASP A 76 0.71 -9.10 -12.48
CA ASP A 76 1.16 -9.90 -11.34
C ASP A 76 1.89 -11.14 -11.86
N LEU A 77 3.04 -11.42 -11.26
CA LEU A 77 3.83 -12.64 -11.44
C LEU A 77 4.08 -13.25 -10.07
N SER A 78 3.71 -14.51 -9.90
CA SER A 78 3.94 -15.28 -8.69
C SER A 78 4.69 -16.55 -9.01
N TRP A 79 5.64 -16.94 -8.16
CA TRP A 79 6.38 -18.19 -8.25
C TRP A 79 6.36 -18.89 -6.90
N ASP A 80 5.98 -20.16 -6.88
CA ASP A 80 5.90 -21.03 -5.71
C ASP A 80 7.09 -22.01 -5.68
N PRO A 81 8.31 -21.58 -5.29
CA PRO A 81 9.48 -22.45 -5.26
C PRO A 81 9.33 -23.60 -4.27
N TYR A 82 8.53 -23.43 -3.21
CA TYR A 82 8.27 -24.42 -2.18
C TYR A 82 6.80 -24.36 -1.79
N SER A 83 6.25 -25.47 -1.28
CA SER A 83 4.85 -25.51 -0.83
C SER A 83 4.53 -24.44 0.22
N PHE A 84 5.51 -24.01 1.01
CA PHE A 84 5.35 -23.02 2.09
C PHE A 84 5.82 -21.60 1.73
N VAL A 85 6.32 -21.34 0.51
CA VAL A 85 6.84 -20.02 0.08
C VAL A 85 6.30 -19.63 -1.29
N THR A 86 5.81 -18.39 -1.41
CA THR A 86 5.50 -17.74 -2.69
C THR A 86 6.33 -16.46 -2.82
N LEU A 87 7.03 -16.30 -3.95
CA LEU A 87 7.64 -15.03 -4.38
C LEU A 87 6.68 -14.32 -5.32
N ASN A 88 6.43 -13.03 -5.12
CA ASN A 88 5.47 -12.26 -5.91
C ASN A 88 6.07 -10.91 -6.35
N ALA A 89 5.87 -10.59 -7.61
CA ALA A 89 6.18 -9.30 -8.20
C ALA A 89 4.93 -8.80 -8.90
N ARG A 90 4.41 -7.66 -8.47
CA ARG A 90 3.22 -7.04 -9.04
C ARG A 90 3.42 -5.56 -9.24
N GLY A 91 2.63 -4.98 -10.13
CA GLY A 91 2.68 -3.55 -10.36
C GLY A 91 1.57 -3.08 -11.27
N TRP A 92 1.38 -1.77 -11.28
CA TRP A 92 0.43 -1.13 -12.17
C TRP A 92 0.97 0.21 -12.66
N THR A 93 0.48 0.65 -13.81
CA THR A 93 0.83 1.95 -14.39
C THR A 93 -0.37 2.58 -15.07
N SER A 94 -0.46 3.91 -14.99
CA SER A 94 -1.41 4.71 -15.76
C SER A 94 -1.14 4.55 -17.25
N LEU A 95 -2.19 4.26 -18.03
CA LEU A 95 -2.08 4.11 -19.49
C LEU A 95 -1.81 5.44 -20.21
N ALA A 96 -2.24 6.54 -19.61
CA ALA A 96 -2.06 7.90 -20.10
C ALA A 96 -2.19 8.89 -18.93
N SER A 97 -1.97 10.18 -19.22
CA SER A 97 -2.42 11.23 -18.30
C SER A 97 -3.94 11.15 -18.11
N GLY A 98 -4.41 11.63 -16.96
CA GLY A 98 -5.82 11.54 -16.62
C GLY A 98 -6.35 12.72 -15.83
N SER A 99 -7.64 12.67 -15.49
CA SER A 99 -8.31 13.77 -14.83
C SER A 99 -7.95 13.85 -13.35
N GLY A 100 -7.68 15.07 -12.88
CA GLY A 100 -7.44 15.36 -11.48
C GLY A 100 -8.33 16.50 -10.97
N HIS A 101 -8.04 16.95 -9.76
CA HIS A 101 -8.57 18.17 -9.19
C HIS A 101 -7.70 18.59 -8.01
N MET A 102 -7.35 19.86 -7.91
CA MET A 102 -6.60 20.39 -6.79
C MET A 102 -7.36 21.51 -6.10
N VAL A 103 -7.31 21.53 -4.76
CA VAL A 103 -7.79 22.65 -3.94
C VAL A 103 -6.70 23.02 -2.96
N ASP A 104 -6.28 24.27 -3.01
CA ASP A 104 -5.33 24.88 -2.09
C ASP A 104 -6.08 25.70 -1.03
N ARG A 105 -5.62 25.65 0.21
CA ARG A 105 -6.20 26.38 1.35
C ARG A 105 -5.09 26.82 2.29
N ASP A 106 -5.13 28.09 2.67
CA ASP A 106 -4.16 28.68 3.60
C ASP A 106 -4.82 29.19 4.88
N TRP A 107 -4.08 29.12 5.97
CA TRP A 107 -4.45 29.63 7.30
C TRP A 107 -3.43 30.69 7.70
N MET A 108 -3.51 31.89 7.13
CA MET A 108 -2.53 32.94 7.42
C MET A 108 -2.79 33.65 8.74
N ASN A 109 -4.04 33.66 9.21
CA ASN A 109 -4.42 34.25 10.50
C ASN A 109 -4.52 33.17 11.60
N SER A 110 -3.69 33.27 12.63
CA SER A 110 -3.68 32.35 13.78
C SER A 110 -4.86 32.54 14.74
N GLU A 111 -5.52 33.71 14.72
CA GLU A 111 -6.68 34.01 15.55
C GLU A 111 -7.98 33.46 14.94
N GLN A 112 -7.94 33.02 13.68
CA GLN A 112 -9.08 32.47 12.96
C GLN A 112 -8.98 30.94 12.85
N SER A 113 -10.11 30.25 13.06
CA SER A 113 -10.19 28.79 12.91
C SER A 113 -10.34 28.32 11.46
N GLY A 114 -11.01 29.12 10.62
CA GLY A 114 -11.18 28.88 9.18
C GLY A 114 -9.94 29.24 8.35
N TRP A 115 -9.87 28.69 7.14
CA TRP A 115 -8.86 29.12 6.16
C TRP A 115 -9.11 30.59 5.80
N THR A 116 -8.03 31.34 5.56
CA THR A 116 -8.06 32.72 5.09
C THR A 116 -8.17 32.78 3.57
N ASP A 117 -7.48 31.86 2.90
CA ASP A 117 -7.37 31.83 1.44
C ASP A 117 -7.75 30.46 0.90
N ARG A 118 -8.31 30.46 -0.30
CA ARG A 118 -8.68 29.24 -1.01
C ARG A 118 -8.57 29.47 -2.50
N SER A 119 -7.94 28.52 -3.19
CA SER A 119 -7.95 28.46 -4.64
C SER A 119 -8.34 27.06 -5.12
N ILE A 120 -9.22 27.00 -6.12
CA ILE A 120 -9.68 25.77 -6.75
C ILE A 120 -9.04 25.70 -8.13
N HIS A 121 -8.46 24.54 -8.46
CA HIS A 121 -7.84 24.28 -9.76
C HIS A 121 -8.58 23.11 -10.45
N PRO A 122 -9.72 23.38 -11.14
CA PRO A 122 -10.45 22.35 -11.88
C PRO A 122 -9.62 21.72 -13.02
N ASP A 123 -8.80 22.52 -13.70
CA ASP A 123 -7.85 22.04 -14.71
C ASP A 123 -6.58 21.50 -14.02
N THR A 124 -6.73 20.34 -13.40
CA THR A 124 -5.62 19.55 -12.87
C THR A 124 -5.50 18.26 -13.64
N SER A 125 -4.31 18.00 -14.18
CA SER A 125 -3.96 16.74 -14.84
C SER A 125 -3.20 15.84 -13.87
N VAL A 126 -3.52 14.55 -13.87
CA VAL A 126 -2.64 13.49 -13.33
C VAL A 126 -1.68 13.14 -14.46
N ASN A 127 -0.41 13.50 -14.35
CA ASN A 127 0.57 13.30 -15.42
C ASN A 127 0.87 11.82 -15.64
N HIS A 128 1.12 11.10 -14.54
CA HIS A 128 1.29 9.65 -14.48
C HIS A 128 1.09 9.17 -13.04
N ALA A 129 0.77 7.88 -12.90
CA ALA A 129 0.71 7.17 -11.63
C ALA A 129 1.17 5.74 -11.84
N ASN A 130 2.02 5.21 -10.96
CA ASN A 130 2.49 3.84 -11.07
C ASN A 130 2.90 3.26 -9.71
N GLU A 131 2.97 1.94 -9.64
CA GLU A 131 3.40 1.18 -8.47
C GLU A 131 4.12 -0.09 -8.88
N TYR A 132 5.06 -0.51 -8.04
CA TYR A 132 5.52 -1.87 -7.99
C TYR A 132 5.59 -2.37 -6.54
N ASP A 133 5.35 -3.66 -6.35
CA ASP A 133 5.43 -4.37 -5.08
C ASP A 133 6.13 -5.72 -5.31
N LEU A 134 7.20 -5.93 -4.55
CA LEU A 134 7.97 -7.16 -4.49
C LEU A 134 7.80 -7.75 -3.08
N ASN A 135 7.15 -8.92 -2.98
CA ASN A 135 6.88 -9.54 -1.69
C ASN A 135 7.13 -11.05 -1.68
N VAL A 136 7.32 -11.57 -0.47
CA VAL A 136 7.48 -12.99 -0.16
C VAL A 136 6.38 -13.36 0.83
N LYS A 137 5.63 -14.41 0.53
CA LYS A 137 4.60 -14.98 1.39
C LYS A 137 5.11 -16.29 1.98
N GLY A 138 5.05 -16.42 3.31
CA GLY A 138 5.32 -17.65 4.03
C GLY A 138 4.02 -18.27 4.54
N TRP A 139 3.63 -19.42 4.02
CA TRP A 139 2.40 -20.11 4.38
C TRP A 139 2.60 -20.93 5.66
N LEU A 140 1.81 -20.63 6.69
CA LEU A 140 1.87 -21.29 8.00
C LEU A 140 0.81 -22.38 8.15
N LEU A 141 -0.34 -22.20 7.51
CA LEU A 141 -1.44 -23.15 7.49
C LEU A 141 -1.91 -23.33 6.05
N GLN A 142 -2.05 -24.58 5.63
CA GLN A 142 -2.50 -24.94 4.29
C GLN A 142 -3.45 -26.14 4.41
N GLY A 143 -4.63 -26.01 3.82
CA GLY A 143 -5.56 -27.11 3.60
C GLY A 143 -6.12 -27.04 2.18
N ASP A 144 -7.02 -27.96 1.83
CA ASP A 144 -7.45 -28.15 0.44
C ASP A 144 -8.01 -26.88 -0.21
N ASN A 145 -8.68 -26.03 0.56
CA ASN A 145 -9.37 -24.82 0.08
C ASN A 145 -8.92 -23.53 0.78
N PHE A 146 -7.86 -23.56 1.59
CA PHE A 146 -7.40 -22.36 2.32
C PHE A 146 -5.89 -22.35 2.50
N LYS A 147 -5.33 -21.13 2.49
CA LYS A 147 -3.95 -20.86 2.90
C LYS A 147 -3.93 -19.63 3.81
N ALA A 148 -3.19 -19.70 4.91
CA ALA A 148 -2.95 -18.57 5.81
C ALA A 148 -1.46 -18.46 6.10
N GLY A 149 -0.95 -17.24 6.15
CA GLY A 149 0.48 -16.99 6.24
C GLY A 149 0.81 -15.55 6.55
N VAL A 150 2.10 -15.25 6.48
CA VAL A 150 2.67 -13.91 6.65
C VAL A 150 3.25 -13.44 5.32
N THR A 151 3.31 -12.13 5.13
CA THR A 151 3.94 -11.52 3.97
C THR A 151 4.93 -10.45 4.41
N ALA A 152 6.06 -10.35 3.71
CA ALA A 152 7.03 -9.29 3.86
C ALA A 152 7.48 -8.84 2.47
N GLY A 153 7.65 -7.54 2.26
CA GLY A 153 7.96 -7.01 0.94
C GLY A 153 8.33 -5.54 0.94
N TYR A 154 8.54 -5.03 -0.27
CA TYR A 154 8.83 -3.64 -0.55
C TYR A 154 7.91 -3.14 -1.65
N GLN A 155 7.27 -2.00 -1.41
CA GLN A 155 6.34 -1.36 -2.33
C GLN A 155 6.74 0.11 -2.51
N GLU A 156 6.71 0.57 -3.76
CA GLU A 156 6.86 1.98 -4.08
C GLU A 156 5.74 2.44 -5.01
N THR A 157 5.08 3.53 -4.64
CA THR A 157 4.00 4.14 -5.41
C THR A 157 4.38 5.58 -5.75
N ARG A 158 4.21 5.97 -7.01
CA ARG A 158 4.51 7.32 -7.51
C ARG A 158 3.28 7.95 -8.12
N PHE A 159 3.11 9.24 -7.86
CA PHE A 159 2.06 10.05 -8.44
C PHE A 159 2.61 11.41 -8.86
N SER A 160 2.14 11.91 -10.00
CA SER A 160 2.51 13.23 -10.50
C SER A 160 1.28 13.99 -10.98
N TRP A 161 1.18 15.27 -10.62
CA TRP A 161 0.10 16.16 -11.03
C TRP A 161 0.64 17.47 -11.59
N THR A 162 -0.19 18.12 -12.40
CA THR A 162 0.00 19.52 -12.82
C THR A 162 -1.33 20.25 -12.66
N ALA A 163 -1.40 21.28 -11.83
CA ALA A 163 -2.54 22.18 -11.73
C ALA A 163 -2.32 23.43 -12.61
N ARG A 164 -3.35 23.88 -13.31
CA ARG A 164 -3.33 25.08 -14.17
C ARG A 164 -4.57 25.93 -13.95
N GLY A 165 -4.37 27.25 -13.91
CA GLY A 165 -5.44 28.22 -13.68
C GLY A 165 -6.13 28.04 -12.32
N TRP A 166 -6.87 29.04 -11.86
CA TRP A 166 -7.57 28.92 -10.59
C TRP A 166 -8.84 29.76 -10.54
N VAL A 167 -9.72 29.41 -9.61
CA VAL A 167 -10.89 30.19 -9.18
C VAL A 167 -10.83 30.32 -7.65
N LEU A 168 -11.20 31.49 -7.12
CA LEU A 168 -11.28 31.77 -5.68
C LEU A 168 -12.55 31.16 -5.07
#